data_AF-A0A851ELV8-F1
#
_entry.id   AF-A0A851ELV8-F1
#
_cell.length_a   1.000
_cell.length_b   1.000
_cell.length_c   1.000
_cell.angle_alpha   90.00
_cell.angle_beta   90.00
_cell.angle_gamma   90.00
#
_symmetry.space_group_name_H-M   'P 1'
#
loop_
_entity.id
_entity.type
_entity.pdbx_description
1 polymer ?
#
loop_
_entity_poly.entity_id
_entity_poly.type
_entity_poly.pdbx_seq_one_letter_code
_entity_poly.pdbx_strand_id
1 'polypeptide(L)'
;LQEFYVSVSDDTRMIAALKEQLPELEKIVKQISEESKTSQKKHKVLLQLFNTSDERTQKRQPIRGSDEVLFKVYCIDQTYTTIRVPVSSSVKEVISAVADKLGSGEGLIIVKMSSGG
;
A
#
# COMPACT_ATOMS: atom_id res chain seq x y z
N LEU A 1 18.90 1.99 -4.65
CA LEU A 1 18.80 2.96 -5.76
C LEU A 1 19.47 4.29 -5.44
N GLN A 2 19.26 4.85 -4.24
CA GLN A 2 19.91 6.11 -3.86
C GLN A 2 21.45 6.01 -3.82
N GLU A 3 21.98 4.94 -3.24
CA GLU A 3 23.43 4.63 -3.27
C GLU A 3 23.95 4.45 -4.70
N PHE A 4 23.20 3.72 -5.54
CA PHE A 4 23.54 3.53 -6.96
C PHE A 4 23.59 4.86 -7.72
N TYR A 5 22.65 5.78 -7.47
CA TYR A 5 22.69 7.11 -8.05
C TYR A 5 23.92 7.91 -7.63
N VAL A 6 24.34 7.82 -6.36
CA VAL A 6 25.57 8.47 -5.89
C VAL A 6 26.79 7.90 -6.63
N SER A 7 26.92 6.58 -6.70
CA SER A 7 28.01 5.91 -7.42
C SER A 7 28.06 6.28 -8.91
N VAL A 8 26.92 6.23 -9.61
CA VAL A 8 26.87 6.60 -11.03
C VAL A 8 27.17 8.09 -11.23
N SER A 9 26.70 8.95 -10.33
CA SER A 9 27.00 10.40 -10.36
C SER A 9 28.50 10.66 -10.23
N ASP A 10 29.18 9.95 -9.32
CA ASP A 10 30.62 10.07 -9.13
C ASP A 10 31.43 9.60 -10.35
N ASP A 11 30.99 8.51 -10.99
CA ASP A 11 31.63 7.90 -12.16
C ASP A 11 31.40 8.68 -13.45
N THR A 12 30.37 9.53 -13.53
CA THR A 12 30.13 10.38 -14.73
C THR A 12 31.28 11.35 -15.03
N ARG A 13 32.16 11.61 -14.04
CA ARG A 13 33.39 12.38 -14.23
C ARG A 13 34.43 11.62 -15.06
N MET A 14 34.42 10.29 -15.02
CA MET A 14 35.36 9.42 -15.73
C MET A 14 34.74 8.74 -16.97
N ILE A 15 33.43 8.47 -16.95
CA ILE A 15 32.73 7.74 -18.01
C ILE A 15 31.69 8.65 -18.66
N ALA A 16 32.03 9.24 -19.79
CA ALA A 16 31.16 10.20 -20.50
C ALA A 16 29.82 9.60 -20.95
N ALA A 17 29.78 8.30 -21.25
CA ALA A 17 28.54 7.60 -21.64
C ALA A 17 27.45 7.61 -20.55
N LEU A 18 27.83 7.76 -19.28
CA LEU A 18 26.86 7.81 -18.17
C LEU A 18 26.18 9.18 -18.05
N LYS A 19 26.75 10.25 -18.63
CA LYS A 19 26.19 11.61 -18.54
C LYS A 19 24.83 11.74 -19.20
N GLU A 20 24.58 10.98 -20.27
CA GLU A 20 23.32 11.03 -21.01
C GLU A 20 22.16 10.42 -20.21
N GLN A 21 22.45 9.36 -19.45
CA GLN A 21 21.45 8.60 -18.69
C GLN A 21 21.25 9.11 -17.25
N LEU A 22 22.19 9.92 -16.74
CA LEU A 22 22.13 10.46 -15.38
C LEU A 22 20.87 11.29 -15.08
N PRO A 23 20.38 12.18 -15.97
CA PRO A 23 19.18 12.97 -15.71
C PRO A 23 17.92 12.10 -15.56
N GLU A 24 17.83 10.99 -16.29
CA GLU A 24 16.71 10.05 -16.19
C GLU A 24 16.74 9.30 -14.86
N LEU A 25 17.92 8.83 -14.45
CA LEU A 25 18.10 8.21 -13.13
C LEU A 25 17.78 9.17 -11.99
N GLU A 26 18.22 10.43 -12.07
CA GLU A 26 17.90 11.46 -11.07
C GLU A 26 16.38 11.68 -10.95
N LYS A 27 15.68 11.75 -12.09
CA LYS A 27 14.22 11.88 -12.12
C LYS A 27 13.53 10.71 -11.43
N ILE A 28 13.96 9.48 -11.69
CA ILE A 28 13.40 8.27 -11.07
C ILE A 28 13.64 8.27 -9.56
N VAL A 29 14.86 8.59 -9.11
CA VAL A 29 15.21 8.63 -7.68
C VAL A 29 14.41 9.71 -6.94
N LYS A 30 14.27 10.91 -7.52
CA LYS A 30 13.42 11.97 -6.96
C LYS A 30 11.97 11.53 -6.86
N GLN A 31 11.42 10.95 -7.93
CA GLN A 31 10.04 10.49 -7.95
C GLN A 31 9.76 9.44 -6.87
N ILE A 32 10.66 8.46 -6.66
CA ILE A 32 10.54 7.45 -5.60
C ILE A 32 10.64 8.09 -4.21
N SER A 33 11.53 9.07 -4.03
CA SER A 33 11.65 9.79 -2.76
C SER A 33 10.46 10.71 -2.44
N GLU A 34 9.80 11.29 -3.45
CA GLU A 34 8.61 12.13 -3.24
C GLU A 34 7.36 11.28 -3.04
N GLU A 35 7.29 10.10 -3.66
CA GLU A 35 6.22 9.14 -3.49
C GLU A 35 6.14 8.60 -2.04
N SER A 36 7.28 8.36 -1.39
CA SER A 36 7.29 7.99 0.04
C SER A 36 6.81 9.12 0.96
N LYS A 37 7.11 10.38 0.62
CA LYS A 37 6.73 11.57 1.41
C LYS A 37 5.27 12.00 1.19
N THR A 38 4.71 11.75 0.02
CA THR A 38 3.31 12.10 -0.30
C THR A 38 2.32 11.06 0.19
N SER A 39 2.71 9.78 0.25
CA SER A 39 1.91 8.72 0.88
C SER A 39 1.66 8.95 2.37
N GLN A 40 2.59 9.58 3.10
CA GLN A 40 2.39 9.93 4.51
C GLN A 40 1.43 11.12 4.74
N LYS A 41 1.22 11.99 3.74
CA LYS A 41 0.37 13.19 3.90
C LYS A 41 -1.04 13.04 3.34
N LYS A 42 -1.33 11.97 2.59
CA LYS A 42 -2.67 11.63 2.12
C LYS A 42 -2.83 10.13 2.21
N HIS A 43 -3.25 9.63 3.37
CA HIS A 43 -3.74 8.27 3.47
C HIS A 43 -4.96 8.14 2.55
N LYS A 44 -4.73 7.70 1.30
CA LYS A 44 -5.78 7.42 0.35
C LYS A 44 -6.48 6.15 0.81
N VAL A 45 -7.49 6.32 1.65
CA VAL A 45 -8.36 5.22 2.00
C VAL A 45 -9.12 4.84 0.72
N LEU A 46 -9.04 3.58 0.29
CA LEU A 46 -9.64 3.08 -0.95
C LEU A 46 -11.18 3.03 -0.94
N LEU A 47 -11.85 3.93 -0.21
CA LEU A 47 -13.30 4.07 -0.11
C LEU A 47 -13.99 4.09 -1.48
N GLN A 48 -13.37 4.74 -2.46
CA GLN A 48 -14.00 4.98 -3.76
C GLN A 48 -13.79 3.85 -4.77
N LEU A 49 -12.80 2.97 -4.58
CA LEU A 49 -12.53 1.87 -5.52
C LEU A 49 -13.47 0.67 -5.34
N PHE A 50 -14.11 0.54 -4.18
CA PHE A 50 -15.01 -0.57 -3.87
C PHE A 50 -16.50 -0.18 -3.86
N ASN A 51 -16.83 1.06 -4.21
CA ASN A 51 -18.22 1.46 -4.36
C ASN A 51 -18.83 0.77 -5.60
N THR A 52 -19.82 -0.09 -5.37
CA THR A 52 -20.65 -0.73 -6.41
C THR A 52 -21.62 0.25 -7.09
N SER A 53 -21.38 1.57 -6.94
CA SER A 53 -22.18 2.63 -7.55
C SER A 53 -21.68 2.89 -8.97
N ASP A 54 -22.61 2.87 -9.90
CA ASP A 54 -22.45 2.93 -11.35
C ASP A 54 -21.80 4.24 -11.81
N GLU A 55 -20.47 4.35 -11.76
CA GLU A 55 -19.72 5.49 -12.31
C GLU A 55 -18.63 4.96 -13.24
N ARG A 56 -19.03 4.57 -14.45
CA ARG A 56 -18.17 4.10 -15.56
C ARG A 56 -17.19 5.17 -16.10
N THR A 57 -16.83 6.17 -15.30
CA THR A 57 -16.06 7.35 -15.71
C THR A 57 -14.77 7.57 -14.91
N GLN A 58 -14.54 6.87 -13.79
CA GLN A 58 -13.26 6.96 -13.10
C GLN A 58 -12.26 5.94 -13.66
N LYS A 59 -11.22 6.45 -14.35
CA LYS A 59 -10.06 5.65 -14.75
C LYS A 59 -9.50 4.95 -13.50
N ARG A 60 -9.59 3.63 -13.45
CA ARG A 60 -9.03 2.81 -12.37
C ARG A 60 -7.56 3.16 -12.18
N GLN A 61 -7.21 3.64 -10.99
CA GLN A 61 -5.81 3.86 -10.62
C GLN A 61 -5.18 2.54 -10.14
N PRO A 62 -3.87 2.31 -10.35
CA PRO A 62 -3.17 1.16 -9.79
C PRO A 62 -3.26 1.15 -8.27
N ILE A 63 -3.63 -0.01 -7.69
CA ILE A 63 -3.61 -0.22 -6.24
C ILE A 63 -2.20 -0.61 -5.82
N ARG A 64 -1.69 0.03 -4.77
CA ARG A 64 -0.36 -0.22 -4.20
C ARG A 64 -0.50 -0.93 -2.86
N GLY A 65 0.52 -1.71 -2.48
CA GLY A 65 0.56 -2.37 -1.17
C GLY A 65 0.48 -1.41 0.01
N SER A 66 1.05 -0.21 -0.15
CA SER A 66 1.01 0.87 0.84
C SER A 66 -0.35 1.59 0.97
N ASP A 67 -1.27 1.38 0.03
CA ASP A 67 -2.59 1.99 0.09
C ASP A 67 -3.37 1.39 1.26
N GLU A 68 -4.18 2.18 1.95
CA GLU A 68 -4.97 1.69 3.08
C GLU A 68 -6.39 1.33 2.65
N VAL A 69 -6.90 0.23 3.18
CA VAL A 69 -8.26 -0.23 2.96
C VAL A 69 -9.06 -0.20 4.26
N LEU A 70 -10.33 0.20 4.17
CA LEU A 70 -11.31 -0.07 5.22
C LEU A 70 -11.96 -1.42 4.92
N PHE A 71 -11.63 -2.42 5.74
CA PHE A 71 -12.02 -3.80 5.49
C PHE A 71 -12.90 -4.33 6.61
N LYS A 72 -14.02 -4.97 6.27
CA LYS A 72 -14.94 -5.56 7.25
C LYS A 72 -14.52 -7.00 7.54
N VAL A 73 -14.18 -7.28 8.80
CA VAL A 73 -13.93 -8.64 9.29
C VAL A 73 -15.14 -9.08 10.09
N TYR A 74 -15.75 -10.19 9.68
CA TYR A 74 -16.97 -10.71 10.29
C TYR A 74 -16.65 -11.68 11.42
N CYS A 75 -17.43 -11.58 12.50
CA CYS A 75 -17.47 -12.51 13.61
C CYS A 75 -18.51 -13.61 13.34
N ILE A 76 -18.47 -14.68 14.15
CA ILE A 76 -19.40 -15.81 14.03
C ILE A 76 -20.87 -15.42 14.28
N ASP A 77 -21.11 -14.37 15.06
CA ASP A 77 -22.44 -13.83 15.36
C ASP A 77 -22.97 -12.87 14.27
N GLN A 78 -22.34 -12.86 13.10
CA GLN A 78 -22.64 -11.98 11.96
C GLN A 78 -22.40 -10.48 12.22
N THR A 79 -21.85 -10.10 13.37
CA THR A 79 -21.31 -8.76 13.58
C THR A 79 -20.03 -8.59 12.77
N TYR A 80 -19.62 -7.34 12.52
CA TYR A 80 -18.34 -7.07 11.85
C TYR A 80 -17.60 -5.92 12.51
N THR A 81 -16.28 -6.01 12.44
CA THR A 81 -15.37 -4.93 12.79
C THR A 81 -14.71 -4.39 11.54
N THR A 82 -14.84 -3.09 11.29
CA THR A 82 -14.13 -2.43 10.19
C THR A 82 -12.72 -2.06 10.65
N ILE A 83 -11.69 -2.63 10.04
CA ILE A 83 -10.28 -2.28 10.29
C ILE A 83 -9.73 -1.37 9.19
N ARG A 84 -8.69 -0.60 9.51
CA ARG A 84 -7.96 0.24 8.56
C ARG A 84 -6.52 -0.26 8.50
N VAL A 85 -6.14 -0.90 7.41
CA VAL A 85 -4.83 -1.54 7.25
C VAL A 85 -4.29 -1.36 5.83
N PRO A 86 -2.97 -1.38 5.60
CA PRO A 86 -2.38 -1.43 4.26
C PRO A 86 -2.88 -2.63 3.44
N VAL A 87 -2.98 -2.50 2.13
CA VAL A 87 -3.35 -3.60 1.22
C VAL A 87 -2.34 -4.75 1.29
N SER A 88 -1.06 -4.45 1.54
CA SER A 88 -0.01 -5.47 1.72
C SER A 88 0.06 -6.07 3.14
N SER A 89 -0.96 -5.85 3.99
CA SER A 89 -0.93 -6.36 5.36
C SER A 89 -0.96 -7.88 5.40
N SER A 90 -0.16 -8.44 6.31
CA SER A 90 -0.15 -9.86 6.64
C SER A 90 -1.35 -10.25 7.50
N VAL A 91 -1.66 -11.55 7.53
CA VAL A 91 -2.70 -12.12 8.41
C VAL A 91 -2.46 -11.75 9.88
N LYS A 92 -1.20 -11.72 10.32
CA LYS A 92 -0.84 -11.35 11.70
C LYS A 92 -1.21 -9.91 12.03
N GLU A 93 -0.93 -8.97 11.12
CA GLU A 93 -1.29 -7.56 11.30
C GLU A 93 -2.82 -7.36 11.27
N VAL A 94 -3.53 -8.09 10.42
CA VAL A 94 -4.99 -8.08 10.37
C VAL A 94 -5.58 -8.60 11.69
N ILE A 95 -5.05 -9.71 12.23
CA ILE A 95 -5.47 -10.26 13.53
C ILE A 95 -5.23 -9.23 14.63
N SER A 96 -4.06 -8.60 14.67
CA SER A 96 -3.73 -7.56 15.66
C SER A 96 -4.74 -6.40 15.59
N ALA A 97 -5.00 -5.88 14.39
CA ALA A 97 -5.94 -4.77 14.20
C ALA A 97 -7.38 -5.10 14.61
N VAL A 98 -7.79 -6.37 14.50
CA VAL A 98 -9.09 -6.87 14.98
C VAL A 98 -9.09 -7.01 16.50
N ALA A 99 -8.05 -7.62 17.08
CA ALA A 99 -7.90 -7.80 18.52
C ALA A 99 -7.93 -6.46 19.26
N ASP A 100 -7.20 -5.46 18.74
CA ASP A 100 -7.13 -4.10 19.29
C ASP A 100 -8.52 -3.44 19.39
N LYS A 101 -9.42 -3.74 18.46
CA LYS A 101 -10.77 -3.16 18.41
C LYS A 101 -11.80 -3.93 19.24
N LEU A 102 -11.68 -5.25 19.28
CA LEU A 102 -12.58 -6.11 20.04
C LEU A 102 -12.20 -6.19 21.52
N GLY A 103 -10.99 -5.75 21.91
CA GLY A 103 -10.45 -5.98 23.24
C GLY A 103 -10.32 -7.47 23.57
N SER A 104 -10.23 -8.31 22.53
CA SER A 104 -10.24 -9.77 22.64
C SER A 104 -8.81 -10.31 22.76
N GLY A 105 -8.64 -11.38 23.54
CA GLY A 105 -7.35 -12.00 23.86
C GLY A 105 -6.74 -12.82 22.72
N GLU A 106 -5.76 -13.66 23.08
CA GLU A 106 -5.00 -14.49 22.14
C GLU A 106 -5.87 -15.61 21.51
N GLY A 107 -5.53 -16.04 20.29
CA GLY A 107 -6.13 -17.20 19.64
C GLY A 107 -7.11 -16.92 18.50
N LEU A 108 -7.23 -15.67 18.04
CA LEU A 108 -8.02 -15.35 16.84
C LEU A 108 -7.41 -15.98 15.59
N ILE A 109 -8.26 -16.47 14.69
CA ILE A 109 -7.89 -16.98 13.36
C ILE A 109 -8.69 -16.26 12.28
N ILE A 110 -8.11 -16.18 11.08
CA ILE A 110 -8.80 -15.63 9.91
C ILE A 110 -9.17 -16.77 8.98
N VAL A 111 -10.44 -16.79 8.58
CA VAL A 111 -10.98 -17.79 7.65
C VAL A 111 -11.59 -17.05 6.46
N LYS A 112 -11.28 -17.51 5.25
CA LYS A 112 -11.99 -17.11 4.03
C LYS A 112 -13.16 -18.05 3.84
N MET A 113 -14.37 -17.53 3.88
CA MET A 113 -15.61 -18.29 3.62
C MET A 113 -16.18 -17.89 2.26
N SER A 114 -16.67 -18.88 1.52
CA SER A 114 -17.32 -18.63 0.22
C SER A 114 -18.84 -18.57 0.39
N SER A 115 -19.57 -18.20 -0.66
CA SER A 115 -21.04 -18.26 -0.61
C SER A 115 -21.61 -19.66 -0.42
N GLY A 116 -20.80 -20.72 -0.65
CA GLY A 116 -21.20 -22.12 -0.44
C GLY A 116 -20.99 -22.64 0.97
N GLY A 117 -20.46 -21.83 1.90
CA GLY A 117 -19.86 -22.31 3.15
C GLY A 117 -18.40 -22.64 2.91
#